data_AF-A0A3B0K1X9-F1
#
_entry.id   AF-A0A3B0K1X9-F1
#
_cell.length_a   1.000
_cell.length_b   1.000
_cell.length_c   1.000
_cell.angle_alpha   90.00
_cell.angle_beta   90.00
_cell.angle_gamma   90.00
#
_symmetry.space_group_name_H-M   'P 1'
#
loop_
_entity.id
_entity.type
_entity.pdbx_description
1 polymer ?
#
loop_
_entity_poly.entity_id
_entity_poly.type
_entity_poly.pdbx_seq_one_letter_code
_entity_poly.pdbx_strand_id
1 'polypeptide(L)'
;MSERQIERWWRLRRAQDKPSTLVKFCENTWRCIYYLYSFIFGVIVLWDKPWFWNVKSCWYGYPHQSISNDIWWYYMISMSFYWSLTGTQFFDVKRKDFWQMFIHHMVTLLLMSLSWVCNLHRVGSLVLVVHDCADIFLEAAKLTKYANYQKLCDAIFAIFTVVWIVTRLGFFPRIIYSSSVEAPQILPMFPAYYIFNSLLLMLLVLHVIWTYMILKIVVDSLQKGLMSGDIRSSDSEDLTDSSENVRQANGGSSRSKSKSSTNSGGVSQRKSHSVSNHTADTEQKTISK
;
A
#
# COMPACT_ATOMS: atom_id res chain seq x y z
N MET A 1 0.72 -18.68 -36.07
CA MET A 1 0.79 -18.62 -34.58
C MET A 1 -0.60 -18.94 -34.07
N SER A 2 -0.78 -19.94 -33.21
CA SER A 2 -2.12 -20.29 -32.70
C SER A 2 -2.61 -19.28 -31.65
N GLU A 3 -3.93 -19.15 -31.46
CA GLU A 3 -4.51 -18.24 -30.45
C GLU A 3 -3.89 -18.43 -29.06
N ARG A 4 -3.65 -19.69 -28.65
CA ARG A 4 -2.99 -20.02 -27.38
C ARG A 4 -1.54 -19.52 -27.29
N GLN A 5 -0.82 -19.50 -28.40
CA GLN A 5 0.55 -18.96 -28.44
C GLN A 5 0.53 -17.44 -28.30
N ILE A 6 -0.44 -16.75 -28.92
CA ILE A 6 -0.64 -15.30 -28.80
C ILE A 6 -1.01 -14.94 -27.36
N GLU A 7 -1.96 -15.66 -26.74
CA GLU A 7 -2.34 -15.45 -25.33
C GLU A 7 -1.17 -15.70 -24.36
N ARG A 8 -0.37 -16.73 -24.59
CA ARG A 8 0.83 -17.01 -23.80
C ARG A 8 1.86 -15.90 -23.98
N TRP A 9 2.09 -15.44 -25.21
CA TRP A 9 3.00 -14.33 -25.50
C TRP A 9 2.55 -13.05 -24.78
N TRP A 10 1.27 -12.69 -24.86
CA TRP A 10 0.73 -11.54 -24.14
C TRP A 10 0.85 -11.68 -22.61
N ARG A 11 0.66 -12.88 -22.05
CA ARG A 11 0.88 -13.13 -20.62
C ARG A 11 2.34 -12.99 -20.21
N LEU A 12 3.27 -13.55 -21.00
CA LEU A 12 4.70 -13.47 -20.74
C LEU A 12 5.22 -12.03 -20.89
N ARG A 13 4.77 -11.30 -21.91
CA ARG A 13 5.07 -9.88 -22.13
C ARG A 13 4.63 -9.04 -20.94
N ARG A 14 3.36 -9.18 -20.51
CA ARG A 14 2.84 -8.50 -19.32
C ARG A 14 3.53 -8.92 -18.01
N ALA A 15 4.12 -10.11 -17.96
CA ALA A 15 4.89 -10.56 -16.80
C ALA A 15 6.32 -9.99 -16.79
N GLN A 16 6.91 -9.73 -17.96
CA GLN A 16 8.21 -9.04 -18.09
C GLN A 16 8.11 -7.55 -17.74
N ASP A 17 6.96 -6.90 -17.99
CA ASP A 17 6.73 -5.50 -17.65
C ASP A 17 6.46 -5.26 -16.14
N LYS A 18 6.45 -6.32 -15.31
CA LYS A 18 6.28 -6.18 -13.86
C LYS A 18 7.62 -5.81 -13.21
N PRO A 19 7.66 -4.78 -12.34
CA PRO A 19 8.87 -4.43 -11.61
C PRO A 19 9.33 -5.62 -10.75
N SER A 20 10.64 -5.85 -10.72
CA SER A 20 11.22 -6.91 -9.90
C SER A 20 10.97 -6.65 -8.41
N THR A 21 11.02 -7.70 -7.60
CA THR A 21 10.89 -7.58 -6.13
C THR A 21 11.95 -6.63 -5.55
N LEU A 22 13.15 -6.59 -6.13
CA LEU A 22 14.21 -5.66 -5.74
C LEU A 22 13.87 -4.21 -6.09
N VAL A 23 13.28 -3.93 -7.25
CA VAL A 23 12.85 -2.58 -7.63
C VAL A 23 11.80 -2.08 -6.65
N LYS A 24 10.77 -2.90 -6.36
CA LYS A 24 9.77 -2.58 -5.34
C LYS A 24 10.42 -2.35 -3.96
N PHE A 25 11.35 -3.21 -3.56
CA PHE A 25 12.05 -3.04 -2.28
C PHE A 25 12.80 -1.70 -2.20
N CYS A 26 13.54 -1.32 -3.24
CA CYS A 26 14.24 -0.04 -3.30
C CYS A 26 13.28 1.16 -3.25
N GLU A 27 12.18 1.12 -4.02
CA GLU A 27 11.15 2.16 -4.03
C GLU A 27 10.51 2.34 -2.66
N ASN A 28 10.12 1.23 -2.02
CA ASN A 28 9.56 1.22 -0.67
C ASN A 28 10.59 1.69 0.38
N THR A 29 11.88 1.38 0.21
CA THR A 29 12.93 1.78 1.15
C THR A 29 13.12 3.28 1.13
N TRP A 30 13.24 3.87 -0.06
CA TRP A 30 13.35 5.32 -0.21
C TRP A 30 12.14 6.05 0.38
N ARG A 31 10.91 5.56 0.10
CA ARG A 31 9.68 6.13 0.69
C ARG A 31 9.67 6.01 2.21
N CYS A 32 10.06 4.86 2.76
CA CYS A 32 10.14 4.66 4.21
C CYS A 32 11.13 5.63 4.87
N ILE A 33 12.32 5.83 4.28
CA ILE A 33 13.33 6.78 4.78
C ILE A 33 12.78 8.20 4.74
N TYR A 34 12.11 8.57 3.64
CA TYR A 34 11.49 9.89 3.51
C TYR A 34 10.42 10.12 4.58
N TYR A 35 9.46 9.21 4.75
CA TYR A 35 8.40 9.38 5.74
C TYR A 35 8.94 9.44 7.17
N LEU A 36 9.96 8.64 7.48
CA LEU A 36 10.63 8.69 8.78
C LEU A 36 11.29 10.05 9.01
N TYR A 37 12.05 10.54 8.03
CA TYR A 37 12.68 11.85 8.08
C TYR A 37 11.65 12.98 8.22
N SER A 38 10.61 12.97 7.37
CA SER A 38 9.54 13.99 7.34
C SER A 38 8.79 14.03 8.67
N PHE A 39 8.46 12.87 9.25
CA PHE A 39 7.78 12.80 10.53
C PHE A 39 8.64 13.34 11.68
N ILE A 40 9.91 12.92 11.78
CA ILE A 40 10.82 13.41 12.83
C ILE A 40 11.02 14.92 12.67
N PHE A 41 11.27 15.38 11.45
CA PHE A 41 11.45 16.80 11.17
C PHE A 41 10.19 17.60 11.49
N GLY A 42 9.00 17.12 11.09
CA GLY A 42 7.72 17.73 11.41
C GLY A 42 7.49 17.84 12.92
N VAL A 43 7.74 16.76 13.69
CA VAL A 43 7.62 16.79 15.15
C VAL A 43 8.57 17.81 15.77
N ILE A 44 9.84 17.88 15.34
CA ILE A 44 10.81 18.86 15.85
C ILE A 44 10.34 20.30 15.57
N VAL A 45 9.91 20.59 14.34
CA VAL A 45 9.46 21.93 13.91
C VAL A 45 8.17 22.37 14.59
N LEU A 46 7.30 21.43 14.96
CA LEU A 46 6.01 21.71 15.57
C LEU A 46 6.02 21.65 17.10
N TRP A 47 7.05 21.07 17.72
CA TRP A 47 7.09 20.83 19.16
C TRP A 47 6.92 22.10 20.01
N ASP A 48 7.56 23.19 19.59
CA ASP A 48 7.52 24.49 20.26
C ASP A 48 6.30 25.34 19.87
N LYS A 49 5.44 24.83 18.96
CA LYS A 49 4.30 25.58 18.44
C LYS A 49 3.02 25.26 19.22
N PRO A 50 2.24 26.27 19.64
CA PRO A 50 1.06 26.04 20.47
C PRO A 50 -0.04 25.26 19.75
N TRP A 51 -0.13 25.37 18.42
CA TRP A 51 -1.14 24.66 17.63
C TRP A 51 -0.89 23.16 17.50
N PHE A 52 0.33 22.68 17.78
CA PHE A 52 0.62 21.25 17.87
C PHE A 52 -0.12 20.58 19.03
N TRP A 53 -0.18 21.28 20.17
CA TRP A 53 -0.83 20.80 21.39
C TRP A 53 -2.31 21.16 21.45
N ASN A 54 -2.70 22.29 20.86
CA ASN A 54 -4.09 22.74 20.85
C ASN A 54 -4.52 23.20 19.45
N VAL A 55 -5.36 22.39 18.79
CA VAL A 55 -5.83 22.66 17.42
C VAL A 55 -6.60 23.98 17.31
N LYS A 56 -7.19 24.51 18.40
CA LYS A 56 -7.86 25.84 18.36
C LYS A 56 -6.87 26.97 18.09
N SER A 57 -5.61 26.81 18.52
CA SER A 57 -4.56 27.80 18.29
C SER A 57 -4.17 27.95 16.82
N CYS A 58 -4.64 27.06 15.93
CA CYS A 58 -4.52 27.25 14.49
C CYS A 58 -5.22 28.53 14.00
N TRP A 59 -6.29 28.98 14.66
CA TRP A 59 -7.16 30.06 14.16
C TRP A 59 -6.78 31.45 14.69
N TYR A 60 -6.09 31.52 15.84
CA TYR A 60 -5.75 32.80 16.44
C TYR A 60 -4.74 33.59 15.59
N GLY A 61 -5.03 34.87 15.39
CA GLY A 61 -4.19 35.78 14.59
C GLY A 61 -4.30 35.57 13.09
N TYR A 62 -5.25 34.76 12.61
CA TYR A 62 -5.57 34.70 11.18
C TYR A 62 -6.25 36.00 10.73
N PRO A 63 -5.92 36.56 9.54
CA PRO A 63 -5.03 36.03 8.51
C PRO A 63 -3.56 36.42 8.67
N HIS A 64 -3.18 37.21 9.68
CA HIS A 64 -1.81 37.70 9.88
C HIS A 64 -0.93 36.72 10.67
N GLN A 65 -0.75 35.51 10.11
CA GLN A 65 0.13 34.50 10.67
C GLN A 65 1.49 34.59 9.98
N SER A 66 2.55 34.87 10.76
CA SER A 66 3.92 34.86 10.26
C SER A 66 4.42 33.44 10.06
N ILE A 67 5.02 33.17 8.90
CA ILE A 67 5.60 31.87 8.57
C ILE A 67 7.06 31.88 9.04
N SER A 68 7.42 30.97 9.95
CA SER A 68 8.82 30.77 10.32
C SER A 68 9.56 29.98 9.24
N ASN A 69 10.88 30.18 9.13
CA ASN A 69 11.71 29.48 8.14
C ASN A 69 11.60 27.95 8.25
N ASP A 70 11.45 27.42 9.46
CA ASP A 70 11.36 25.98 9.70
C ASP A 70 10.07 25.38 9.11
N ILE A 71 8.94 26.07 9.30
CA ILE A 71 7.64 25.68 8.72
C ILE A 71 7.71 25.78 7.21
N TRP A 72 8.37 26.82 6.68
CA TRP A 72 8.56 26.98 5.25
C TRP A 72 9.29 25.78 4.64
N TRP A 73 10.44 25.39 5.21
CA TRP A 73 11.20 24.24 4.73
C TRP A 73 10.42 22.94 4.85
N TYR A 74 9.75 22.73 5.99
CA TYR A 74 8.90 21.54 6.18
C TYR A 74 7.83 21.44 5.11
N TYR A 75 7.16 22.55 4.79
CA TYR A 75 6.11 22.58 3.80
C TYR A 75 6.62 22.40 2.37
N MET A 76 7.73 23.05 2.01
CA MET A 76 8.32 22.96 0.67
C MET A 76 8.88 21.56 0.39
N ILE A 77 9.57 20.95 1.35
CA ILE A 77 10.08 19.59 1.22
C ILE A 77 8.89 18.61 1.07
N SER A 78 7.86 18.74 1.90
CA SER A 78 6.63 17.94 1.82
C SER A 78 5.96 18.06 0.45
N MET A 79 5.74 19.30 -0.01
CA MET A 79 5.07 19.57 -1.28
C MET A 79 5.86 19.00 -2.46
N SER A 80 7.20 19.16 -2.45
CA SER A 80 8.06 18.64 -3.52
C SER A 80 8.00 17.12 -3.63
N PHE A 81 7.95 16.43 -2.49
CA PHE A 81 7.82 14.97 -2.46
C PHE A 81 6.48 14.51 -3.02
N TYR A 82 5.35 15.10 -2.59
CA TYR A 82 4.03 14.74 -3.12
C TYR A 82 3.91 15.03 -4.63
N TRP A 83 4.56 16.09 -5.11
CA TRP A 83 4.65 16.36 -6.55
C TRP A 83 5.42 15.26 -7.28
N SER A 84 6.56 14.83 -6.71
CA SER A 84 7.34 13.72 -7.25
C SER A 84 6.54 12.41 -7.31
N LEU A 85 5.80 12.07 -6.24
CA LEU A 85 4.94 10.89 -6.16
C LEU A 85 3.82 10.92 -7.21
N THR A 86 3.25 12.09 -7.43
CA THR A 86 2.24 12.31 -8.46
C THR A 86 2.81 12.09 -9.85
N GLY A 87 4.01 12.58 -10.12
CA GLY A 87 4.71 12.35 -11.40
C GLY A 87 5.02 10.87 -11.62
N THR A 88 5.61 10.19 -10.63
CA THR A 88 5.99 8.77 -10.74
C THR A 88 4.79 7.85 -10.93
N GLN A 89 3.64 8.19 -10.34
CA GLN A 89 2.40 7.41 -10.47
C GLN A 89 1.97 7.17 -11.92
N PHE A 90 2.29 8.09 -12.85
CA PHE A 90 1.96 7.93 -14.27
C PHE A 90 2.91 6.98 -15.02
N PHE A 91 4.14 6.84 -14.54
CA PHE A 91 5.14 5.93 -15.08
C PHE A 91 5.04 4.53 -14.47
N ASP A 92 4.45 4.43 -13.27
CA ASP A 92 4.17 3.15 -12.62
C ASP A 92 3.08 2.35 -13.35
N VAL A 93 3.21 1.02 -13.29
CA VAL A 93 2.21 0.11 -13.88
C VAL A 93 0.85 0.36 -13.23
N LYS A 94 -0.16 0.68 -14.06
CA LYS A 94 -1.52 0.97 -13.59
C LYS A 94 -2.09 -0.23 -12.82
N ARG A 95 -2.19 -0.06 -11.50
CA ARG A 95 -2.89 -0.97 -10.58
C ARG A 95 -4.38 -0.64 -10.50
N LYS A 96 -5.19 -1.55 -9.94
CA LYS A 96 -6.65 -1.35 -9.85
C LYS A 96 -7.06 -0.22 -8.87
N ASP A 97 -6.16 0.18 -7.97
CA ASP A 97 -6.28 1.33 -7.06
C ASP A 97 -5.77 2.66 -7.64
N PHE A 98 -5.34 2.67 -8.91
CA PHE A 98 -4.72 3.83 -9.57
C PHE A 98 -5.55 5.12 -9.42
N TRP A 99 -6.87 5.05 -9.66
CA TRP A 99 -7.75 6.20 -9.59
C TRP A 99 -7.92 6.73 -8.16
N GLN A 100 -7.98 5.84 -7.16
CA GLN A 100 -8.10 6.25 -5.76
C GLN A 100 -6.85 7.00 -5.31
N MET A 101 -5.66 6.45 -5.62
CA MET A 101 -4.38 7.10 -5.30
C MET A 101 -4.16 8.40 -6.09
N PHE A 102 -4.59 8.44 -7.36
CA PHE A 102 -4.51 9.66 -8.17
C PHE A 102 -5.41 10.77 -7.60
N ILE A 103 -6.68 10.45 -7.29
CA ILE A 103 -7.58 11.42 -6.64
C ILE A 103 -6.98 11.88 -5.33
N HIS A 104 -6.47 10.97 -4.49
CA HIS A 104 -5.80 11.34 -3.26
C HIS A 104 -4.64 12.34 -3.46
N HIS A 105 -3.75 12.09 -4.43
CA HIS A 105 -2.64 13.01 -4.74
C HIS A 105 -3.15 14.38 -5.22
N MET A 106 -4.19 14.41 -6.07
CA MET A 106 -4.78 15.68 -6.49
C MET A 106 -5.37 16.45 -5.30
N VAL A 107 -6.09 15.77 -4.41
CA VAL A 107 -6.71 16.38 -3.24
C VAL A 107 -5.67 16.89 -2.26
N THR A 108 -4.63 16.11 -1.98
CA THR A 108 -3.55 16.51 -1.06
C THR A 108 -2.74 17.67 -1.62
N LEU A 109 -2.39 17.67 -2.91
CA LEU A 109 -1.71 18.81 -3.56
C LEU A 109 -2.57 20.09 -3.57
N LEU A 110 -3.87 19.96 -3.82
CA LEU A 110 -4.81 21.09 -3.74
C LEU A 110 -4.96 21.60 -2.31
N LEU A 111 -5.07 20.72 -1.32
CA LEU A 111 -5.11 21.08 0.11
C LEU A 111 -3.84 21.81 0.51
N MET A 112 -2.68 21.29 0.13
CA MET A 112 -1.40 21.92 0.44
C MET A 112 -1.27 23.30 -0.21
N SER A 113 -1.66 23.43 -1.48
CA SER A 113 -1.60 24.70 -2.22
C SER A 113 -2.56 25.74 -1.64
N LEU A 114 -3.82 25.37 -1.39
CA LEU A 114 -4.82 26.27 -0.81
C LEU A 114 -4.47 26.66 0.62
N SER A 115 -3.96 25.72 1.41
CA SER A 115 -3.48 26.02 2.77
C SER A 115 -2.33 27.03 2.75
N TRP A 116 -1.44 26.95 1.75
CA TRP A 116 -0.35 27.93 1.60
C TRP A 116 -0.87 29.31 1.16
N VAL A 117 -1.64 29.37 0.08
CA VAL A 117 -2.14 30.64 -0.49
C VAL A 117 -3.09 31.37 0.45
N CYS A 118 -3.91 30.63 1.22
CA CYS A 118 -4.84 31.21 2.19
C CYS A 118 -4.22 31.42 3.58
N ASN A 119 -2.90 31.23 3.76
CA ASN A 119 -2.24 31.35 5.05
C ASN A 119 -2.82 30.45 6.18
N LEU A 120 -3.27 29.25 5.82
CA LEU A 120 -3.76 28.20 6.73
C LEU A 120 -2.67 27.16 7.05
N HIS A 121 -1.39 27.54 6.92
CA HIS A 121 -0.24 26.65 7.07
C HIS A 121 -0.20 25.92 8.43
N ARG A 122 -0.76 26.50 9.50
CA ARG A 122 -0.86 25.85 10.81
C ARG A 122 -1.68 24.56 10.73
N VAL A 123 -2.87 24.63 10.12
CA VAL A 123 -3.72 23.45 9.92
C VAL A 123 -3.04 22.47 8.96
N GLY A 124 -2.48 22.97 7.85
CA GLY A 124 -1.76 22.13 6.89
C GLY A 124 -0.61 21.35 7.54
N SER A 125 0.17 21.99 8.41
CA SER A 125 1.28 21.34 9.12
C SER A 125 0.84 20.21 10.07
N LEU A 126 -0.32 20.36 10.73
CA LEU A 126 -0.90 19.29 11.55
C LEU A 126 -1.37 18.11 10.69
N VAL A 127 -2.02 18.42 9.56
CA VAL A 127 -2.45 17.39 8.61
C VAL A 127 -1.25 16.59 8.13
N LEU A 128 -0.15 17.24 7.71
CA LEU A 128 1.07 16.56 7.26
C LEU A 128 1.64 15.59 8.32
N VAL A 129 1.89 16.06 9.55
CA VAL A 129 2.49 15.21 10.61
C VAL A 129 1.59 14.03 10.97
N VAL A 130 0.28 14.25 11.08
CA VAL A 130 -0.68 13.17 11.35
C VAL A 130 -0.68 12.14 10.22
N HIS A 131 -0.42 12.58 8.97
CA HIS A 131 -0.35 11.68 7.83
C HIS A 131 0.93 10.87 7.75
N ASP A 132 2.09 11.49 7.94
CA ASP A 132 3.38 10.81 7.82
C ASP A 132 3.57 9.69 8.84
N CYS A 133 2.96 9.81 10.03
CA CYS A 133 3.12 8.85 11.13
C CYS A 133 2.72 7.41 10.78
N ALA A 134 1.57 7.22 10.12
CA ALA A 134 1.08 5.89 9.77
C ALA A 134 1.81 5.30 8.55
N ASP A 135 2.26 6.17 7.64
CA ASP A 135 2.84 5.77 6.36
C ASP A 135 4.23 5.13 6.54
N ILE A 136 4.96 5.48 7.61
CA ILE A 136 6.20 4.80 8.01
C ILE A 136 5.97 3.30 8.22
N PHE A 137 4.94 2.95 9.01
CA PHE A 137 4.65 1.55 9.32
C PHE A 137 4.10 0.80 8.11
N LEU A 138 3.34 1.49 7.25
CA LEU A 138 2.83 0.95 5.99
C LEU A 138 3.98 0.51 5.08
N GLU A 139 4.96 1.39 4.86
CA GLU A 139 6.11 1.10 4.00
C GLU A 139 7.04 0.05 4.65
N ALA A 140 7.23 0.09 5.97
CA ALA A 140 8.00 -0.92 6.71
C ALA A 140 7.38 -2.33 6.63
N ALA A 141 6.04 -2.46 6.67
CA ALA A 141 5.36 -3.74 6.51
C ALA A 141 5.60 -4.34 5.12
N LYS A 142 5.62 -3.52 4.06
CA LYS A 142 5.93 -3.97 2.70
C LYS A 142 7.38 -4.42 2.56
N LEU A 143 8.33 -3.68 3.16
CA LEU A 143 9.75 -4.05 3.14
C LEU A 143 10.01 -5.40 3.82
N THR A 144 9.41 -5.62 4.98
CA THR A 144 9.56 -6.88 5.73
C THR A 144 8.88 -8.05 5.04
N LYS A 145 7.79 -7.81 4.30
CA LYS A 145 7.19 -8.79 3.38
C LYS A 145 8.13 -9.17 2.24
N TYR A 146 8.73 -8.20 1.56
CA TYR A 146 9.66 -8.48 0.45
C TYR A 146 10.95 -9.19 0.93
N ALA A 147 11.34 -8.99 2.19
CA ALA A 147 12.44 -9.70 2.85
C ALA A 147 12.06 -11.10 3.36
N ASN A 148 10.81 -11.56 3.17
CA ASN A 148 10.27 -12.85 3.65
C ASN A 148 10.28 -13.04 5.19
N TYR A 149 10.23 -11.95 5.96
CA TYR A 149 10.13 -12.01 7.43
C TYR A 149 8.68 -11.93 7.92
N GLN A 150 7.92 -13.01 7.73
CA GLN A 150 6.46 -13.02 7.96
C GLN A 150 6.05 -12.60 9.39
N LYS A 151 6.69 -13.12 10.44
CA LYS A 151 6.34 -12.77 11.84
C LYS A 151 6.52 -11.28 12.13
N LEU A 152 7.57 -10.68 11.58
CA LEU A 152 7.84 -9.24 11.75
C LEU A 152 6.86 -8.41 10.91
N CYS A 153 6.56 -8.86 9.70
CA CYS A 153 5.57 -8.25 8.82
C CYS A 153 4.19 -8.17 9.51
N ASP A 154 3.72 -9.29 10.09
CA ASP A 154 2.43 -9.34 10.79
C ASP A 154 2.42 -8.41 12.01
N ALA A 155 3.52 -8.34 12.78
CA ALA A 155 3.66 -7.43 13.92
C ALA A 155 3.64 -5.95 13.50
N ILE A 156 4.40 -5.58 12.46
CA ILE A 156 4.41 -4.20 11.94
C ILE A 156 3.06 -3.85 11.34
N PHE A 157 2.39 -4.78 10.65
CA PHE A 157 1.06 -4.56 10.08
C PHE A 157 -0.01 -4.34 11.17
N ALA A 158 0.09 -5.03 12.31
CA ALA A 158 -0.77 -4.79 13.46
C ALA A 158 -0.55 -3.39 14.05
N ILE A 159 0.71 -2.98 14.23
CA ILE A 159 1.06 -1.62 14.70
C ILE A 159 0.55 -0.57 13.70
N PHE A 160 0.79 -0.78 12.41
CA PHE A 160 0.28 0.05 11.33
C PHE A 160 -1.24 0.23 11.43
N THR A 161 -2.00 -0.84 11.61
CA THR A 161 -3.47 -0.78 11.69
C THR A 161 -3.93 0.09 12.86
N VAL A 162 -3.32 -0.07 14.04
CA VAL A 162 -3.66 0.74 15.22
C VAL A 162 -3.31 2.21 15.00
N VAL A 163 -2.09 2.49 14.53
CA VAL A 163 -1.64 3.86 14.26
C VAL A 163 -2.52 4.52 13.19
N TRP A 164 -2.85 3.80 12.11
CA TRP A 164 -3.73 4.26 11.04
C TRP A 164 -5.10 4.68 11.57
N ILE A 165 -5.76 3.83 12.37
CA ILE A 165 -7.09 4.15 12.92
C ILE A 165 -7.00 5.40 13.82
N VAL A 166 -6.00 5.47 14.70
CA VAL A 166 -5.84 6.61 15.63
C VAL A 166 -5.57 7.91 14.88
N THR A 167 -4.66 7.91 13.92
CA THR A 167 -4.29 9.14 13.18
C THR A 167 -5.39 9.56 12.20
N ARG A 168 -5.97 8.61 11.45
CA ARG A 168 -6.90 8.88 10.34
C ARG A 168 -8.36 9.02 10.77
N LEU A 169 -8.79 8.32 11.82
CA LEU A 169 -10.16 8.37 12.33
C LEU A 169 -10.29 9.06 13.70
N GLY A 170 -9.19 9.26 14.42
CA GLY A 170 -9.17 10.04 15.67
C GLY A 170 -8.73 11.48 15.45
N PHE A 171 -7.44 11.68 15.22
CA PHE A 171 -6.84 13.03 15.12
C PHE A 171 -7.32 13.81 13.91
N PHE A 172 -7.40 13.18 12.73
CA PHE A 172 -7.78 13.89 11.51
C PHE A 172 -9.23 14.42 11.53
N PRO A 173 -10.25 13.66 11.95
CA PRO A 173 -11.60 14.21 12.14
C PRO A 173 -11.67 15.32 13.19
N ARG A 174 -10.82 15.30 14.23
CA ARG A 174 -10.72 16.42 15.19
C ARG A 174 -10.19 17.70 14.55
N ILE A 175 -9.25 17.59 13.60
CA ILE A 175 -8.77 18.72 12.79
C ILE A 175 -9.89 19.24 11.88
N ILE A 176 -10.63 18.34 11.23
CA ILE A 176 -11.79 18.72 10.40
C ILE A 176 -12.85 19.42 11.25
N TYR A 177 -13.17 18.91 12.44
CA TYR A 177 -14.11 19.55 13.35
C TYR A 177 -13.64 20.95 13.77
N SER A 178 -12.35 21.11 14.08
CA SER A 178 -11.74 22.41 14.36
C SER A 178 -11.94 23.37 13.17
N SER A 179 -11.65 22.88 11.97
CA SER A 179 -11.78 23.64 10.74
C SER A 179 -13.21 24.02 10.44
N SER A 180 -14.16 23.09 10.51
CA SER A 180 -15.54 23.28 10.08
C SER A 180 -16.44 23.98 11.11
N VAL A 181 -16.15 23.85 12.41
CA VAL A 181 -17.02 24.34 13.49
C VAL A 181 -16.35 25.43 14.32
N GLU A 182 -15.10 25.25 14.73
CA GLU A 182 -14.40 26.20 15.60
C GLU A 182 -13.91 27.42 14.79
N ALA A 183 -13.48 27.25 13.54
CA ALA A 183 -13.00 28.35 12.71
C ALA A 183 -14.09 29.39 12.34
N PRO A 184 -15.32 29.01 11.93
CA PRO A 184 -16.41 29.96 11.66
C PRO A 184 -16.82 30.84 12.83
N GLN A 185 -16.57 30.40 14.05
CA GLN A 185 -16.89 31.16 15.26
C GLN A 185 -15.87 32.29 15.49
N ILE A 186 -14.68 32.17 14.89
CA ILE A 186 -13.53 33.06 15.13
C ILE A 186 -13.27 33.96 13.93
N LEU A 187 -13.55 33.50 12.70
CA LEU A 187 -13.14 34.15 11.46
C LEU A 187 -14.33 34.49 10.55
N PRO A 188 -14.27 35.62 9.82
CA PRO A 188 -15.25 35.92 8.78
C PRO A 188 -15.14 34.88 7.66
N MET A 189 -16.30 34.41 7.19
CA MET A 189 -16.38 33.31 6.24
C MET A 189 -16.10 33.79 4.80
N PHE A 190 -15.17 33.14 4.11
CA PHE A 190 -14.81 33.44 2.72
C PHE A 190 -14.92 32.20 1.81
N PRO A 191 -15.12 32.33 0.49
CA PRO A 191 -15.39 31.19 -0.39
C PRO A 191 -14.33 30.08 -0.36
N ALA A 192 -13.04 30.44 -0.32
CA ALA A 192 -11.95 29.46 -0.29
C ALA A 192 -11.94 28.58 0.98
N TYR A 193 -12.53 29.05 2.08
CA TYR A 193 -12.70 28.24 3.29
C TYR A 193 -13.64 27.05 3.07
N TYR A 194 -14.74 27.22 2.34
CA TYR A 194 -15.65 26.11 2.03
C TYR A 194 -15.01 25.08 1.13
N ILE A 195 -14.21 25.54 0.15
CA ILE A 195 -13.42 24.66 -0.73
C ILE A 195 -12.39 23.88 0.09
N PHE A 196 -11.70 24.53 1.03
CA PHE A 196 -10.73 23.86 1.89
C PHE A 196 -11.38 22.76 2.75
N ASN A 197 -12.52 23.05 3.38
CA ASN A 197 -13.24 22.06 4.20
C ASN A 197 -13.83 20.91 3.34
N SER A 198 -14.30 21.18 2.12
CA SER A 198 -14.80 20.13 1.24
C SER A 198 -13.69 19.18 0.78
N LEU A 199 -12.49 19.71 0.50
CA LEU A 199 -11.31 18.90 0.20
C LEU A 199 -10.86 18.06 1.40
N LEU A 200 -10.88 18.62 2.62
CA LEU A 200 -10.59 17.86 3.84
C LEU A 200 -11.59 16.73 4.07
N LEU A 201 -12.88 16.98 3.81
CA LEU A 201 -13.92 15.95 3.91
C LEU A 201 -13.75 14.86 2.84
N MET A 202 -13.42 15.24 1.61
CA MET A 202 -13.11 14.27 0.55
C MET A 202 -11.90 13.40 0.92
N LEU A 203 -10.86 13.99 1.53
CA LEU A 203 -9.72 13.24 2.03
C LEU A 203 -10.13 12.26 3.15
N LEU A 204 -11.06 12.65 4.02
CA LEU A 204 -11.61 11.76 5.05
C LEU A 204 -12.37 10.58 4.43
N VAL A 205 -13.18 10.81 3.39
CA VAL A 205 -13.91 9.73 2.70
C VAL A 205 -12.94 8.69 2.14
N LEU A 206 -11.84 9.13 1.52
CA LEU A 206 -10.79 8.21 1.03
C LEU A 206 -10.19 7.40 2.18
N HIS A 207 -9.92 8.02 3.33
CA HIS A 207 -9.41 7.32 4.51
C HIS A 207 -10.39 6.29 5.08
N VAL A 208 -11.70 6.58 5.05
CA VAL A 208 -12.72 5.60 5.46
C VAL A 208 -12.74 4.40 4.51
N ILE A 209 -12.65 4.62 3.19
CA ILE A 209 -12.56 3.55 2.19
C ILE A 209 -11.32 2.68 2.45
N TRP A 210 -10.16 3.28 2.65
CA TRP A 210 -8.93 2.54 2.97
C TRP A 210 -9.00 1.82 4.30
N THR A 211 -9.59 2.43 5.33
CA THR A 211 -9.77 1.77 6.62
C THR A 211 -10.65 0.52 6.50
N TYR A 212 -11.72 0.59 5.71
CA TYR A 212 -12.54 -0.59 5.42
C TYR A 212 -11.71 -1.71 4.75
N MET A 213 -10.84 -1.38 3.79
CA MET A 213 -9.98 -2.37 3.14
C MET A 213 -8.94 -2.98 4.11
N ILE A 214 -8.34 -2.16 4.98
CA ILE A 214 -7.39 -2.62 6.00
C ILE A 214 -8.09 -3.56 6.99
N LEU A 215 -9.27 -3.18 7.49
CA LEU A 215 -10.04 -4.01 8.41
C LEU A 215 -10.46 -5.34 7.77
N LYS A 216 -10.83 -5.34 6.49
CA LYS A 216 -11.11 -6.56 5.73
C LYS A 216 -9.91 -7.50 5.71
N ILE A 217 -8.70 -6.99 5.43
CA ILE A 217 -7.46 -7.79 5.45
C ILE A 217 -7.20 -8.38 6.85
N VAL A 218 -7.40 -7.58 7.91
CA VAL A 218 -7.21 -8.04 9.29
C VAL A 218 -8.19 -9.17 9.63
N VAL A 219 -9.48 -9.01 9.30
CA VAL A 219 -10.51 -10.04 9.54
C VAL A 219 -10.19 -11.32 8.78
N ASP A 220 -9.84 -11.22 7.49
CA ASP A 220 -9.48 -12.36 6.66
C ASP A 220 -8.23 -13.09 7.20
N SER A 221 -7.24 -12.34 7.70
CA SER A 221 -6.03 -12.90 8.31
C SER A 221 -6.34 -13.64 9.62
N LEU A 222 -7.17 -13.06 10.49
CA LEU A 222 -7.58 -13.68 11.75
C LEU A 222 -8.41 -14.96 11.52
N GLN A 223 -9.33 -14.95 10.55
CA GLN A 223 -10.12 -16.14 10.21
C GLN A 223 -9.23 -17.28 9.69
N LYS A 224 -8.22 -16.98 8.86
CA LYS A 224 -7.25 -17.97 8.39
C LYS A 224 -6.35 -18.48 9.53
N GLY A 225 -5.92 -17.60 10.44
CA GLY A 225 -5.15 -17.98 11.63
C GLY A 225 -5.93 -18.90 12.59
N LEU A 226 -7.24 -18.70 12.72
CA LEU A 226 -8.12 -19.56 13.51
C LEU A 226 -8.39 -20.92 12.85
N MET A 227 -8.42 -20.97 11.51
CA MET A 227 -8.51 -22.23 10.75
C MET A 227 -7.17 -22.97 10.65
N SER A 228 -6.05 -22.25 10.83
CA SER A 228 -4.67 -22.77 10.84
C SER A 228 -4.22 -23.26 12.22
N GLY A 229 -5.13 -23.90 12.97
CA GLY A 229 -4.72 -24.88 14.00
C GLY A 229 -4.14 -26.16 13.38
N ASP A 230 -4.32 -26.33 12.06
CA ASP A 230 -3.71 -27.41 11.30
C ASP A 230 -3.27 -26.87 9.93
N ILE A 231 -1.98 -27.08 9.63
CA ILE A 231 -1.31 -26.95 8.32
C ILE A 231 -1.35 -25.59 7.55
N ARG A 232 -0.12 -25.15 7.24
CA ARG A 232 0.37 -24.55 5.96
C ARG A 232 0.55 -23.03 5.80
N SER A 233 1.79 -22.75 5.39
CA SER A 233 2.20 -21.73 4.43
C SER A 233 1.29 -21.64 3.19
N SER A 234 0.84 -20.43 2.87
CA SER A 234 0.43 -20.04 1.52
C SER A 234 0.50 -18.52 1.38
N ASP A 235 1.28 -18.09 0.39
CA ASP A 235 1.30 -16.76 -0.25
C ASP A 235 0.09 -15.88 0.08
N SER A 236 0.29 -14.93 0.99
CA SER A 236 -0.60 -13.78 1.13
C SER A 236 -0.08 -12.68 0.22
N GLU A 237 -0.79 -12.47 -0.89
CA GLU A 237 -0.56 -11.48 -1.95
C GLU A 237 -0.43 -10.03 -1.41
N ASP A 238 0.35 -9.21 -2.14
CA ASP A 238 0.79 -7.82 -1.89
C ASP A 238 -0.04 -6.99 -0.88
N LEU A 239 0.61 -6.52 0.19
CA LEU A 239 -0.03 -5.79 1.31
C LEU A 239 -0.58 -4.39 0.95
N THR A 240 -0.64 -4.02 -0.34
CA THR A 240 -1.39 -2.85 -0.82
C THR A 240 -1.89 -3.00 -2.26
N ASP A 241 -2.41 -4.17 -2.66
CA ASP A 241 -3.28 -4.25 -3.85
C ASP A 241 -4.64 -4.81 -3.42
N SER A 242 -5.39 -3.97 -2.69
CA SER A 242 -6.71 -4.35 -2.16
C SER A 242 -7.75 -4.28 -3.28
N SER A 243 -7.91 -5.37 -4.03
CA SER A 243 -9.21 -6.02 -4.32
C SER A 243 -9.17 -7.01 -5.51
N GLU A 244 -9.39 -8.27 -5.13
CA GLU A 244 -10.12 -9.28 -5.90
C GLU A 244 -9.42 -9.96 -7.09
N ASN A 245 -8.93 -11.17 -6.79
CA ASN A 245 -8.78 -12.29 -7.72
C ASN A 245 -9.78 -13.44 -7.42
N VAL A 246 -10.91 -13.17 -6.76
CA VAL A 246 -11.96 -14.20 -6.56
C VAL A 246 -13.20 -13.81 -7.35
N ARG A 247 -13.17 -14.08 -8.66
CA ARG A 247 -14.35 -14.35 -9.54
C ARG A 247 -13.87 -14.48 -11.00
N GLN A 248 -13.30 -15.64 -11.34
CA GLN A 248 -13.44 -16.34 -12.63
C GLN A 248 -12.45 -17.51 -12.71
N ALA A 249 -12.78 -18.60 -12.02
CA ALA A 249 -12.25 -19.92 -12.32
C ALA A 249 -13.24 -21.00 -11.86
N ASN A 250 -14.50 -20.89 -12.31
CA ASN A 250 -15.39 -22.04 -12.30
C ASN A 250 -16.43 -21.90 -13.43
N GLY A 251 -15.98 -22.17 -14.65
CA GLY A 251 -16.80 -22.46 -15.81
C GLY A 251 -16.25 -23.74 -16.44
N GLY A 252 -16.97 -24.84 -16.27
CA GLY A 252 -16.48 -26.20 -16.46
C GLY A 252 -16.03 -26.53 -17.89
N SER A 253 -14.88 -27.18 -18.00
CA SER A 253 -14.57 -28.06 -19.12
C SER A 253 -14.99 -29.48 -18.72
N SER A 254 -16.21 -29.87 -19.12
CA SER A 254 -16.66 -31.26 -19.08
C SER A 254 -15.91 -32.05 -20.14
N ARG A 255 -14.79 -32.68 -19.76
CA ARG A 255 -14.12 -33.67 -20.59
C ARG A 255 -14.68 -35.05 -20.29
N SER A 256 -15.48 -35.53 -21.25
CA SER A 256 -15.77 -36.93 -21.60
C SER A 256 -14.98 -37.99 -20.80
N LYS A 257 -15.69 -38.77 -19.99
CA LYS A 257 -15.25 -40.11 -19.58
C LYS A 257 -15.96 -41.14 -20.45
N SER A 258 -15.18 -41.70 -21.36
CA SER A 258 -15.44 -42.98 -22.02
C SER A 258 -15.76 -44.05 -20.98
N LYS A 259 -16.86 -44.77 -21.18
CA LYS A 259 -17.20 -46.01 -20.48
C LYS A 259 -16.50 -47.18 -21.18
N SER A 260 -15.54 -47.81 -20.52
CA SER A 260 -15.34 -49.26 -20.63
C SER A 260 -14.61 -49.77 -19.37
N SER A 261 -15.29 -50.60 -18.59
CA SER A 261 -14.64 -51.51 -17.65
C SER A 261 -15.56 -52.71 -17.44
N THR A 262 -15.40 -53.67 -18.34
CA THR A 262 -15.59 -55.08 -18.05
C THR A 262 -14.23 -55.57 -17.54
N ASN A 263 -14.13 -56.07 -16.31
CA ASN A 263 -13.82 -57.49 -16.06
C ASN A 263 -13.53 -57.73 -14.58
N SER A 264 -14.14 -58.80 -14.07
CA SER A 264 -13.87 -59.41 -12.78
C SER A 264 -13.19 -60.76 -12.99
N GLY A 265 -12.13 -61.01 -12.21
CA GLY A 265 -11.65 -62.35 -11.88
C GLY A 265 -10.52 -62.91 -12.74
N GLY A 266 -9.49 -63.46 -12.08
CA GLY A 266 -8.55 -64.37 -12.72
C GLY A 266 -7.11 -64.34 -12.20
N VAL A 267 -6.87 -65.08 -11.12
CA VAL A 267 -5.55 -65.51 -10.62
C VAL A 267 -4.78 -66.32 -11.70
N SER A 268 -3.46 -66.13 -11.86
CA SER A 268 -2.43 -67.21 -11.87
C SER A 268 -1.00 -66.75 -12.21
N GLN A 269 -0.06 -67.09 -11.32
CA GLN A 269 1.29 -67.66 -11.50
C GLN A 269 2.29 -67.24 -12.62
N ARG A 270 3.48 -66.79 -12.14
CA ARG A 270 4.82 -67.47 -12.17
C ARG A 270 5.74 -67.35 -13.43
N LYS A 271 7.04 -67.10 -13.12
CA LYS A 271 8.34 -67.31 -13.83
C LYS A 271 9.04 -66.02 -14.28
N SER A 272 10.19 -65.59 -13.72
CA SER A 272 11.58 -66.12 -13.66
C SER A 272 12.46 -65.80 -14.88
N HIS A 273 13.54 -65.02 -14.67
CA HIS A 273 14.88 -64.96 -15.33
C HIS A 273 15.39 -63.50 -15.23
N SER A 274 16.44 -63.13 -14.46
CA SER A 274 17.89 -63.46 -14.43
C SER A 274 18.73 -62.80 -15.53
N VAL A 275 19.94 -62.35 -15.13
CA VAL A 275 21.13 -61.89 -15.92
C VAL A 275 21.10 -60.36 -16.21
N SER A 276 21.94 -59.44 -15.73
CA SER A 276 23.34 -59.30 -15.22
C SER A 276 24.24 -58.52 -16.20
N ASN A 277 24.88 -57.47 -15.65
CA ASN A 277 26.16 -56.80 -16.00
C ASN A 277 26.37 -56.20 -17.41
N HIS A 278 26.87 -54.96 -17.49
CA HIS A 278 28.32 -54.65 -17.62
C HIS A 278 28.62 -53.14 -17.87
N THR A 279 29.66 -52.61 -17.20
CA THR A 279 30.74 -51.65 -17.62
C THR A 279 30.44 -50.47 -18.56
N ALA A 280 30.85 -49.21 -18.35
CA ALA A 280 32.14 -48.55 -18.02
C ALA A 280 32.58 -47.65 -19.21
N ASP A 281 33.44 -46.68 -18.89
CA ASP A 281 34.22 -45.75 -19.74
C ASP A 281 33.57 -44.45 -20.24
N THR A 282 34.03 -43.26 -19.82
CA THR A 282 35.33 -42.55 -20.01
C THR A 282 35.30 -41.70 -21.28
N GLU A 283 35.32 -40.36 -21.14
CA GLU A 283 36.31 -39.48 -21.80
C GLU A 283 36.07 -37.99 -21.50
N GLN A 284 37.09 -37.38 -20.91
CA GLN A 284 37.34 -35.94 -20.93
C GLN A 284 37.82 -35.53 -22.33
N LYS A 285 37.41 -34.34 -22.81
CA LYS A 285 38.26 -33.55 -23.69
C LYS A 285 38.02 -32.05 -23.54
N THR A 286 39.00 -31.45 -22.88
CA THR A 286 39.50 -30.07 -22.99
C THR A 286 39.63 -29.63 -24.45
N ILE A 287 39.42 -28.34 -24.75
CA ILE A 287 40.32 -27.48 -25.55
C ILE A 287 39.85 -26.02 -25.45
N SER A 288 40.81 -25.16 -25.13
CA SER A 288 40.75 -23.70 -25.15
C SER A 288 40.69 -23.15 -26.57
N LYS A 289 39.99 -22.04 -26.76
CA LYS A 289 40.52 -20.80 -27.35
C LYS A 289 39.60 -19.65 -27.00
#